data_AF-X0TZE1-F1
#
_entry.id   AF-X0TZE1-F1
#
_cell.length_a   1.000
_cell.length_b   1.000
_cell.length_c   1.000
_cell.angle_alpha   90.00
_cell.angle_beta   90.00
_cell.angle_gamma   90.00
#
_symmetry.space_group_name_H-M   'P 1'
#
loop_
_entity.id
_entity.type
_entity.pdbx_description
1 polymer ?
#
loop_
_entity_poly.entity_id
_entity_poly.type
_entity_poly.pdbx_seq_one_letter_code
_entity_poly.pdbx_strand_id
1 'polypeptide(L)'
;SDIMMPLDECLHYPVSRTNVEESLKTTFDWAKRSKTVKRKQLLFGIIQGSTYPDLRKRAVEEIVGLGFDGYAIGGVAVGEPKELIHEVTERTAEILPEGKPRYLMGVGTPLNVIEAIAEGVDLFDCVVPTR
;
A
#
# COMPACT_ATOMS: atom_id res chain seq x y z
N SER A 1 4.31 11.27 15.89
CA SER A 1 4.31 10.00 15.16
C SER A 1 5.71 9.42 15.19
N ASP A 2 5.81 8.11 15.39
CA ASP A 2 7.08 7.35 15.34
C ASP A 2 7.33 6.77 13.94
N ILE A 3 6.24 6.41 13.25
CA ILE A 3 6.22 5.99 11.84
C ILE A 3 5.44 7.05 11.05
N MET A 4 6.04 7.57 9.99
CA MET A 4 5.42 8.51 9.07
C MET A 4 4.99 7.78 7.79
N MET A 5 3.95 8.31 7.15
CA MET A 5 3.51 7.94 5.82
C MET A 5 3.66 9.16 4.89
N PRO A 6 4.18 9.03 3.66
CA PRO A 6 4.13 10.09 2.67
C PRO A 6 2.67 10.37 2.29
N LEU A 7 2.42 11.55 1.74
CA LEU A 7 1.15 11.78 1.05
C LEU A 7 1.11 10.90 -0.20
N ASP A 8 -0.05 10.33 -0.46
CA ASP A 8 -0.40 9.57 -1.66
C ASP A 8 -1.77 9.99 -2.17
N GLU A 9 -2.14 9.50 -3.35
CA GLU A 9 -3.47 9.67 -3.90
C GLU A 9 -4.20 8.33 -3.93
N CYS A 10 -5.32 8.27 -3.22
CA CYS A 10 -6.14 7.06 -3.08
C CYS A 10 -7.41 7.18 -3.93
N LEU A 11 -7.50 6.37 -4.99
CA LEU A 11 -8.63 6.35 -5.91
C LEU A 11 -9.70 5.34 -5.44
N HIS A 12 -10.98 5.68 -5.62
CA HIS A 12 -12.10 4.77 -5.36
C HIS A 12 -12.24 3.71 -6.47
N TYR A 13 -12.70 2.51 -6.13
CA TYR A 13 -13.00 1.47 -7.11
C TYR A 13 -14.45 1.60 -7.63
N PRO A 14 -14.74 1.38 -8.93
CA PRO A 14 -13.80 1.11 -10.02
C PRO A 14 -13.19 2.39 -10.58
N VAL A 15 -12.00 2.28 -11.15
CA VAL A 15 -11.30 3.41 -11.77
C VAL A 15 -10.62 3.00 -13.07
N SER A 16 -10.55 3.92 -14.03
CA SER A 16 -9.90 3.66 -15.31
C SER A 16 -8.38 3.49 -15.12
N ARG A 17 -7.79 2.64 -15.95
CA ARG A 17 -6.34 2.44 -15.98
C ARG A 17 -5.56 3.75 -16.13
N THR A 18 -6.00 4.64 -17.03
CA THR A 18 -5.35 5.94 -17.27
C THR A 18 -5.32 6.80 -16.01
N ASN A 19 -6.43 6.88 -15.27
CA ASN A 19 -6.48 7.65 -14.02
C ASN A 19 -5.55 7.04 -12.96
N VAL A 20 -5.43 5.71 -12.90
CA VAL A 20 -4.48 5.04 -11.99
C VAL A 20 -3.04 5.37 -12.38
N GLU A 21 -2.71 5.40 -13.67
CA GLU A 21 -1.35 5.74 -14.13
C GLU A 21 -0.98 7.19 -13.78
N GLU A 22 -1.90 8.14 -13.96
CA GLU A 22 -1.70 9.54 -13.54
C GLU A 22 -1.53 9.66 -12.03
N SER A 23 -2.35 8.96 -11.27
CA SER A 23 -2.29 8.97 -9.80
C SER A 23 -1.02 8.34 -9.24
N LEU A 24 -0.52 7.27 -9.88
CA LEU A 24 0.75 6.66 -9.54
C LEU A 24 1.92 7.63 -9.73
N LYS A 25 1.90 8.44 -10.79
CA LYS A 25 2.93 9.48 -11.01
C LYS A 25 2.93 10.50 -9.87
N THR A 26 1.75 11.01 -9.49
CA THR A 26 1.60 11.95 -8.37
C THR A 26 2.09 11.33 -7.05
N THR A 27 1.66 10.11 -6.76
CA THR A 27 2.04 9.36 -5.56
C THR A 27 3.56 9.14 -5.50
N PHE A 28 4.19 8.75 -6.61
CA PHE A 28 5.63 8.58 -6.70
C PHE A 28 6.41 9.89 -6.47
N ASP A 29 5.97 10.98 -7.09
CA ASP A 29 6.61 12.29 -6.93
C ASP A 29 6.53 12.77 -5.46
N TRP A 30 5.41 12.54 -4.79
CA TRP A 30 5.24 12.86 -3.37
C TRP A 30 6.06 11.94 -2.46
N ALA A 31 6.15 10.64 -2.76
CA ALA A 31 7.01 9.70 -2.05
C ALA A 31 8.49 10.10 -2.14
N LYS A 32 8.95 10.45 -3.35
CA LYS A 32 10.32 10.92 -3.61
C LYS A 32 10.63 12.21 -2.85
N ARG A 33 9.72 13.20 -2.87
CA ARG A 33 9.85 14.44 -2.08
C ARG A 33 9.88 14.16 -0.59
N SER A 34 9.08 13.20 -0.12
CA SER A 34 9.06 12.82 1.29
C SER A 34 10.38 12.19 1.73
N LYS A 35 11.08 11.45 0.85
CA LYS A 35 12.40 10.87 1.15
C LYS A 35 13.52 11.89 1.38
N THR A 36 13.43 13.09 0.80
CA THR A 36 14.50 14.11 0.94
C THR A 36 14.40 14.93 2.23
N VAL A 37 13.28 14.83 2.94
CA VAL A 37 13.07 15.56 4.21
C VAL A 37 13.84 14.90 5.35
N LYS A 38 14.70 15.68 6.02
CA LYS A 38 15.43 15.21 7.22
C LYS A 38 14.44 14.95 8.36
N ARG A 39 14.48 13.74 8.91
CA ARG A 39 13.61 13.29 10.01
C ARG A 39 14.34 12.31 10.92
N LYS A 40 13.75 12.03 12.09
CA LYS A 40 14.20 10.99 13.03
C LYS A 40 13.29 9.76 13.02
N GLN A 41 12.08 9.91 12.50
CA GLN A 41 11.05 8.89 12.40
C GLN A 41 11.33 7.91 11.27
N LEU A 42 10.75 6.71 11.41
CA LEU A 42 10.65 5.76 10.28
C LEU A 42 9.71 6.34 9.22
N LEU A 43 9.92 6.00 7.95
CA LEU A 43 9.01 6.32 6.85
C LEU A 43 8.69 5.07 6.04
N PHE A 44 7.40 4.80 5.87
CA PHE A 44 6.93 3.71 5.04
C PHE A 44 6.48 4.23 3.67
N GLY A 45 6.87 3.58 2.59
CA GLY A 45 6.37 3.91 1.24
C GLY A 45 4.96 3.35 1.05
N ILE A 46 4.09 4.02 0.29
CA ILE A 46 2.74 3.52 0.00
C ILE A 46 2.71 3.01 -1.45
N ILE A 47 2.32 1.75 -1.61
CA ILE A 47 2.09 1.12 -2.90
C ILE A 47 0.62 1.30 -3.27
N GLN A 48 0.41 2.06 -4.34
CA GLN A 48 -0.88 2.22 -5.02
C GLN A 48 -0.92 1.37 -6.30
N GLY A 49 -2.02 1.43 -7.06
CA GLY A 49 -2.14 0.71 -8.34
C GLY A 49 -3.51 0.09 -8.60
N SER A 50 -4.49 0.33 -7.72
CA SER A 50 -5.83 -0.25 -7.80
C SER A 50 -5.76 -1.78 -7.96
N THR A 51 -6.63 -2.37 -8.79
CA THR A 51 -6.70 -3.80 -9.06
C THR A 51 -5.90 -4.24 -10.30
N TYR A 52 -4.95 -3.41 -10.78
CA TYR A 52 -4.15 -3.69 -11.98
C TYR A 52 -2.79 -4.30 -11.59
N PRO A 53 -2.55 -5.61 -11.83
CA PRO A 53 -1.33 -6.29 -11.34
C PRO A 53 -0.03 -5.72 -11.90
N ASP A 54 -0.02 -5.29 -13.16
CA ASP A 54 1.15 -4.71 -13.80
C ASP A 54 1.47 -3.31 -13.24
N LEU A 55 0.44 -2.51 -12.93
CA LEU A 55 0.61 -1.22 -12.29
C LEU A 55 1.08 -1.35 -10.83
N ARG A 56 0.56 -2.35 -10.09
CA ARG A 56 1.05 -2.69 -8.74
C ARG A 56 2.52 -3.08 -8.77
N LYS A 57 2.92 -3.94 -9.71
CA LYS A 57 4.31 -4.34 -9.88
C LYS A 57 5.22 -3.13 -10.16
N ARG A 58 4.81 -2.26 -11.10
CA ARG A 58 5.55 -1.02 -11.40
C ARG A 58 5.67 -0.12 -10.16
N ALA A 59 4.58 0.07 -9.42
CA ALA A 59 4.59 0.87 -8.20
C ALA A 59 5.51 0.29 -7.12
N VAL A 60 5.55 -1.04 -6.96
CA VAL A 60 6.51 -1.71 -6.08
C VAL A 60 7.93 -1.42 -6.50
N GLU A 61 8.28 -1.64 -7.77
CA GLU A 61 9.65 -1.40 -8.28
C GLU A 61 10.09 0.05 -8.04
N GLU A 62 9.22 1.01 -8.35
CA GLU A 62 9.49 2.44 -8.19
C GLU A 62 9.66 2.84 -6.70
N ILE A 63 8.71 2.48 -5.85
CA ILE A 63 8.72 2.86 -4.43
C ILE A 63 9.82 2.12 -3.66
N VAL A 64 10.05 0.84 -3.95
CA VAL A 64 11.15 0.07 -3.35
C VAL A 64 12.50 0.67 -3.74
N GLY A 65 12.66 1.09 -5.00
CA GLY A 65 13.87 1.74 -5.50
C GLY A 65 14.24 3.05 -4.76
N LEU A 66 13.28 3.71 -4.11
CA LEU A 66 13.53 4.89 -3.26
C LEU A 66 14.04 4.54 -1.85
N GLY A 67 13.89 3.28 -1.42
CA GLY A 67 14.38 2.72 -0.16
C GLY A 67 13.69 3.25 1.10
N PHE A 68 12.64 2.58 1.57
CA PHE A 68 11.87 2.96 2.76
C PHE A 68 12.17 2.04 3.96
N ASP A 69 11.70 2.44 5.15
CA ASP A 69 11.84 1.65 6.38
C ASP A 69 10.83 0.50 6.44
N GLY A 70 9.73 0.63 5.70
CA GLY A 70 8.67 -0.36 5.51
C GLY A 70 7.81 0.01 4.30
N TYR A 71 6.84 -0.85 3.96
CA TYR A 71 6.01 -0.67 2.77
C TYR A 71 4.55 -0.94 3.09
N ALA A 72 3.69 0.00 2.76
CA ALA A 72 2.25 -0.12 2.92
C ALA A 72 1.59 -0.50 1.60
N ILE A 73 0.60 -1.39 1.67
CA ILE A 73 -0.32 -1.73 0.60
C ILE A 73 -1.54 -0.84 0.77
N GLY A 74 -1.59 0.23 -0.04
CA GLY A 74 -2.68 1.22 -0.05
C GLY A 74 -3.67 0.99 -1.19
N GLY A 75 -4.75 1.76 -1.18
CA GLY A 75 -5.78 1.70 -2.22
C GLY A 75 -6.50 0.36 -2.30
N VAL A 76 -6.69 -0.26 -1.14
CA VAL A 76 -7.50 -1.46 -0.92
C VAL A 76 -8.62 -1.14 0.09
N ALA A 77 -9.68 -1.95 0.10
CA ALA A 77 -10.90 -1.69 0.85
C ALA A 77 -11.58 -0.36 0.51
N VAL A 78 -11.55 0.02 -0.76
CA VAL A 78 -12.09 1.25 -1.33
C VAL A 78 -13.31 1.01 -2.22
N GLY A 79 -14.04 -0.08 -2.01
CA GLY A 79 -15.31 -0.40 -2.70
C GLY A 79 -15.25 -1.62 -3.62
N GLU A 80 -14.08 -2.24 -3.78
CA GLU A 80 -13.89 -3.47 -4.54
C GLU A 80 -14.44 -4.73 -3.81
N PRO A 81 -14.76 -5.80 -4.55
CA PRO A 81 -15.06 -7.11 -3.96
C PRO A 81 -13.93 -7.64 -3.08
N LYS A 82 -14.28 -8.41 -2.04
CA LYS A 82 -13.34 -8.97 -1.08
C LYS A 82 -12.25 -9.80 -1.76
N GLU A 83 -12.62 -10.56 -2.79
CA GLU A 83 -11.72 -11.41 -3.56
C GLU A 83 -10.59 -10.60 -4.22
N LEU A 84 -10.89 -9.39 -4.70
CA LEU A 84 -9.88 -8.50 -5.29
C LEU A 84 -8.95 -7.90 -4.23
N ILE A 85 -9.43 -7.68 -3.00
CA ILE A 85 -8.57 -7.25 -1.89
C ILE A 85 -7.48 -8.30 -1.66
N HIS A 86 -7.86 -9.57 -1.55
CA HIS A 86 -6.92 -10.68 -1.33
C HIS A 86 -5.95 -10.84 -2.51
N GLU A 87 -6.47 -10.88 -3.74
CA GLU A 87 -5.63 -11.04 -4.93
C GLU A 87 -4.59 -9.91 -5.06
N VAL A 88 -4.99 -8.66 -4.81
CA VAL A 88 -4.08 -7.51 -4.85
C VAL A 88 -3.08 -7.56 -3.70
N THR A 89 -3.53 -7.93 -2.50
CA THR A 89 -2.69 -7.99 -1.30
C THR A 89 -1.62 -9.05 -1.45
N GLU A 90 -1.99 -10.29 -1.77
CA GLU A 90 -1.09 -11.42 -1.97
C GLU A 90 -0.02 -11.09 -3.03
N ARG A 91 -0.45 -10.71 -4.23
CA ARG A 91 0.48 -10.42 -5.34
C ARG A 91 1.40 -9.25 -5.04
N THR A 92 0.93 -8.24 -4.31
CA THR A 92 1.76 -7.09 -3.94
C THR A 92 2.75 -7.47 -2.84
N ALA A 93 2.31 -8.22 -1.83
CA ALA A 93 3.13 -8.66 -0.71
C ALA A 93 4.26 -9.60 -1.16
N GLU A 94 3.98 -10.51 -2.11
CA GLU A 94 4.93 -11.47 -2.66
C GLU A 94 6.19 -10.79 -3.26
N ILE A 95 6.02 -9.64 -3.90
CA ILE A 95 7.11 -8.92 -4.57
C ILE A 95 7.76 -7.83 -3.72
N LEU A 96 7.30 -7.63 -2.47
CA LEU A 96 7.91 -6.68 -1.54
C LEU A 96 9.16 -7.26 -0.87
N PRO A 97 10.20 -6.43 -0.59
CA PRO A 97 11.45 -6.90 -0.01
C PRO A 97 11.27 -7.68 1.28
N GLU A 98 11.95 -8.82 1.38
CA GLU A 98 12.07 -9.56 2.63
C GLU A 98 12.77 -8.70 3.72
N GLY A 99 12.38 -8.90 4.97
CA GLY A 99 12.96 -8.17 6.11
C GLY A 99 12.50 -6.72 6.26
N LYS A 100 11.52 -6.29 5.47
CA LYS A 100 10.84 -5.00 5.61
C LYS A 100 9.38 -5.23 6.00
N PRO A 101 8.84 -4.49 6.99
CA PRO A 101 7.46 -4.67 7.41
C PRO A 101 6.50 -4.28 6.29
N ARG A 102 5.48 -5.12 6.07
CA ARG A 102 4.39 -4.94 5.12
C ARG A 102 3.12 -4.52 5.87
N TYR A 103 2.59 -3.36 5.54
CA TYR A 103 1.44 -2.76 6.23
C TYR A 103 0.21 -2.71 5.32
N LEU A 104 -0.87 -3.42 5.66
CA LEU A 104 -2.14 -3.37 4.92
C LEU A 104 -3.05 -2.29 5.53
N MET A 105 -3.35 -1.26 4.73
CA MET A 105 -4.08 -0.08 5.21
C MET A 105 -5.59 -0.28 5.14
N GLY A 106 -6.30 -0.04 6.25
CA GLY A 106 -7.76 0.03 6.31
C GLY A 106 -8.53 -1.29 6.31
N VAL A 107 -7.83 -2.43 6.37
CA VAL A 107 -8.43 -3.77 6.43
C VAL A 107 -8.35 -4.32 7.85
N GLY A 108 -9.47 -4.79 8.41
CA GLY A 108 -9.41 -5.33 9.78
C GLY A 108 -10.60 -6.10 10.33
N THR A 109 -11.41 -6.75 9.49
CA THR A 109 -12.25 -7.84 10.04
C THR A 109 -11.32 -8.98 10.49
N PRO A 110 -11.66 -9.73 11.56
CA PRO A 110 -10.77 -10.78 12.07
C PRO A 110 -10.37 -11.82 11.01
N LEU A 111 -11.31 -12.20 10.14
CA LEU A 111 -11.03 -13.14 9.05
C LEU A 111 -10.05 -12.55 8.03
N ASN A 112 -10.25 -11.29 7.61
CA ASN A 112 -9.34 -10.65 6.64
C ASN A 112 -7.92 -10.49 7.20
N VAL A 113 -7.77 -10.25 8.51
CA VAL A 113 -6.46 -10.17 9.15
C VAL A 113 -5.75 -11.52 9.10
N ILE A 114 -6.45 -12.62 9.41
CA ILE A 114 -5.87 -13.97 9.36
C ILE A 114 -5.45 -14.33 7.93
N GLU A 115 -6.30 -14.04 6.95
CA GLU A 115 -6.02 -14.27 5.53
C GLU A 115 -4.81 -13.45 5.07
N ALA A 116 -4.77 -12.14 5.38
CA ALA A 116 -3.67 -11.28 4.98
C ALA A 116 -2.33 -11.61 5.67
N ILE A 117 -2.35 -12.16 6.90
CA ILE A 117 -1.14 -12.71 7.52
C ILE A 117 -0.59 -13.88 6.69
N ALA A 118 -1.47 -14.77 6.19
CA ALA A 118 -1.05 -15.87 5.32
C ALA A 118 -0.50 -15.37 3.96
N GLU A 119 -0.95 -14.19 3.51
CA GLU A 119 -0.47 -13.49 2.32
C GLU A 119 0.84 -12.70 2.56
N GLY A 120 1.36 -12.68 3.80
CA GLY A 120 2.66 -12.08 4.14
C GLY A 120 2.61 -10.66 4.69
N VAL A 121 1.44 -10.17 5.11
CA VAL A 121 1.26 -8.86 5.76
C VAL A 121 1.62 -8.92 7.25
N ASP A 122 2.30 -7.88 7.75
CA ASP A 122 2.80 -7.79 9.12
C ASP A 122 2.02 -6.81 10.01
N LEU A 123 1.41 -5.77 9.43
CA LEU A 123 0.76 -4.68 10.15
C LEU A 123 -0.63 -4.37 9.57
N PHE A 124 -1.55 -3.93 10.42
CA PHE A 124 -2.95 -3.66 10.09
C PHE A 124 -3.49 -2.47 10.89
N ASP A 125 -4.45 -1.76 10.32
CA ASP A 125 -5.26 -0.77 11.02
C ASP A 125 -6.72 -0.86 10.56
N CYS A 126 -7.67 -0.67 11.49
CA CYS A 126 -9.08 -0.63 11.14
C CYS A 126 -9.92 0.02 12.25
N VAL A 127 -10.98 0.71 11.85
CA VAL A 127 -11.96 1.31 12.76
C VAL A 127 -13.07 0.34 13.19
N VAL A 128 -13.21 -0.82 12.53
CA VAL A 128 -14.26 -1.82 12.82
C VAL A 128 -14.41 -2.17 14.31
N PRO A 129 -13.34 -2.39 15.11
CA PRO A 129 -13.52 -2.75 16.52
C PRO A 129 -14.01 -1.60 17.42
N THR A 130 -13.96 -0.35 16.95
CA THR A 130 -14.29 0.84 17.75
C THR A 130 -15.44 1.68 17.20
N ARG A 131 -15.91 1.40 15.98
CA ARG A 131 -17.04 2.06 15.33
C ARG A 131 -18.38 1.46 15.76
#